data_AF-A0A9J6GXN7-F1
#
_entry.id   AF-A0A9J6GXN7-F1
#
_cell.length_a   1.000
_cell.length_b   1.000
_cell.length_c   1.000
_cell.angle_alpha   90.00
_cell.angle_beta   90.00
_cell.angle_gamma   90.00
#
_symmetry.space_group_name_H-M   'P 1'
#
loop_
_entity.id
_entity.type
_entity.pdbx_description
1 polymer ?
#
loop_
_entity_poly.entity_id
_entity_poly.type
_entity_poly.pdbx_seq_one_letter_code
_entity_poly.pdbx_strand_id
1 'polypeptide(L)'
;MVIGGDFNCNVLEVNTMTNELLLLLESNIFKNVISEPMHITLEAETLLDLLITQAQVENIKAGVIENTVSDHLPIYMFLKAYPQCNKIYSSSTVLIEDITDTTLSTFRERITLLNWHYV
;
A
#
# COMPACT_ATOMS: atom_id res chain seq x y z
N MET A 1 -2.66 -4.64 13.92
CA MET A 1 -2.90 -5.05 12.52
C MET A 1 -2.79 -3.81 11.63
N VAL A 2 -2.27 -3.99 10.42
CA VAL A 2 -2.20 -2.95 9.39
C VAL A 2 -2.83 -3.53 8.13
N ILE A 3 -3.75 -2.79 7.52
CA ILE A 3 -4.37 -3.10 6.24
C ILE A 3 -4.04 -1.92 5.33
N GLY A 4 -3.57 -2.17 4.11
CA GLY A 4 -3.20 -1.11 3.19
C GLY A 4 -3.31 -1.52 1.74
N GLY A 5 -3.59 -0.54 0.87
CA GLY A 5 -3.67 -0.71 -0.57
C GLY A 5 -4.59 0.30 -1.23
N ASP A 6 -4.83 0.11 -2.52
CA ASP A 6 -5.77 0.88 -3.33
C ASP A 6 -7.19 0.32 -3.13
N PHE A 7 -8.08 1.13 -2.53
CA PHE A 7 -9.47 0.76 -2.30
C PHE A 7 -10.40 1.23 -3.43
N ASN A 8 -9.89 2.00 -4.40
CA ASN A 8 -10.67 2.65 -5.45
C ASN A 8 -11.91 3.39 -4.92
N CYS A 9 -11.83 3.87 -3.67
CA CYS A 9 -12.90 4.57 -2.98
C CYS A 9 -12.37 5.94 -2.60
N ASN A 10 -12.89 6.99 -3.25
CA ASN A 10 -12.44 8.35 -2.96
C ASN A 10 -13.00 8.81 -1.62
N VAL A 11 -12.18 8.74 -0.57
CA VAL A 11 -12.60 9.11 0.79
C VAL A 11 -12.81 10.62 0.95
N LEU A 12 -12.35 11.43 -0.01
CA LEU A 12 -12.62 12.88 -0.06
C LEU A 12 -14.02 13.20 -0.62
N GLU A 13 -14.63 12.26 -1.34
CA GLU A 13 -15.99 12.41 -1.84
C GLU A 13 -17.03 11.96 -0.81
N VAL A 14 -18.02 12.81 -0.58
CA VAL A 14 -19.18 12.47 0.25
C VAL A 14 -20.14 11.62 -0.58
N ASN A 15 -19.98 10.29 -0.50
CA ASN A 15 -20.88 9.33 -1.11
C ASN A 15 -21.27 8.21 -0.12
N THR A 16 -22.32 7.45 -0.45
CA THR A 16 -22.84 6.39 0.44
C THR A 16 -21.81 5.30 0.73
N MET A 17 -21.00 4.93 -0.26
CA MET A 17 -19.97 3.90 -0.14
C MET A 17 -18.86 4.31 0.84
N THR A 18 -18.37 5.54 0.74
CA THR A 18 -17.40 6.13 1.65
C THR A 18 -17.94 6.15 3.08
N ASN A 19 -19.19 6.55 3.27
CA ASN A 19 -19.81 6.58 4.60
C ASN A 19 -19.95 5.18 5.21
N GLU A 20 -20.37 4.19 4.42
CA GLU A 20 -20.44 2.80 4.86
C GLU A 20 -19.06 2.25 5.22
N LEU A 21 -18.04 2.55 4.41
CA LEU A 21 -16.66 2.17 4.68
C LEU A 21 -16.17 2.80 6.00
N LEU A 22 -16.35 4.11 6.19
CA LEU A 22 -15.95 4.80 7.41
C LEU A 22 -16.67 4.24 8.65
N LEU A 23 -17.98 3.97 8.55
CA LEU A 23 -18.76 3.34 9.63
C LEU A 23 -18.26 1.93 9.96
N LEU A 24 -17.90 1.13 8.95
CA LEU A 24 -17.31 -0.19 9.15
C LEU A 24 -15.94 -0.11 9.84
N LEU A 25 -15.12 0.87 9.47
CA LEU A 25 -13.83 1.10 10.12
C LEU A 25 -14.02 1.50 11.59
N GLU A 26 -14.85 2.50 11.84
CA GLU A 26 -15.13 3.00 13.19
C GLU A 26 -15.73 1.92 14.10
N SER A 27 -16.71 1.16 13.61
CA SER A 27 -17.35 0.08 14.38
C SER A 27 -16.38 -1.04 14.79
N ASN A 28 -15.26 -1.18 14.08
CA ASN A 28 -14.23 -2.17 14.35
C ASN A 28 -12.93 -1.55 14.93
N ILE A 29 -12.99 -0.28 15.38
CA ILE A 29 -11.87 0.45 15.99
C ILE A 29 -10.67 0.58 15.02
N PHE A 30 -10.95 0.57 13.72
CA PHE A 30 -9.99 0.90 12.69
C PHE A 30 -10.10 2.37 12.32
N LYS A 31 -8.97 2.94 11.94
CA LYS A 31 -8.92 4.28 11.35
C LYS A 31 -7.97 4.27 10.17
N ASN A 32 -8.32 5.03 9.14
CA ASN A 32 -7.39 5.41 8.11
C ASN A 32 -6.42 6.47 8.67
N VAL A 33 -5.13 6.35 8.37
CA VAL A 33 -4.09 7.27 8.87
C VAL A 33 -3.60 8.26 7.82
N ILE A 34 -3.99 8.08 6.55
CA ILE A 34 -3.65 9.00 5.47
C ILE A 34 -4.81 9.95 5.25
N SER A 35 -4.56 11.24 5.46
CA SER A 35 -5.54 12.31 5.24
C SER A 35 -5.20 13.20 4.05
N GLU A 36 -4.02 13.01 3.45
CA GLU A 36 -3.48 13.83 2.37
C GLU A 36 -3.91 13.24 1.02
N PRO A 37 -4.43 14.04 0.08
CA PRO A 37 -4.79 13.57 -1.26
C PRO A 37 -3.57 13.00 -1.97
N MET A 38 -3.76 11.88 -2.66
CA MET A 38 -2.67 11.09 -3.27
C MET A 38 -2.63 11.10 -4.78
N HIS A 39 -3.65 11.66 -5.40
CA HIS A 39 -3.70 11.88 -6.83
C HIS A 39 -4.02 13.36 -7.04
N ILE A 40 -3.00 14.14 -7.40
CA ILE A 40 -3.14 15.58 -7.65
C ILE A 40 -3.06 15.77 -9.16
N THR A 41 -4.22 15.83 -9.81
CA THR A 41 -4.31 16.35 -11.18
C THR A 41 -4.69 17.82 -11.15
N LEU A 42 -4.51 18.54 -12.26
CA LEU A 42 -4.91 19.96 -12.38
C LEU A 42 -6.41 20.20 -12.07
N GLU A 43 -7.24 19.15 -12.07
CA GLU A 43 -8.70 19.23 -11.95
C GLU A 43 -9.30 18.49 -10.75
N ALA A 44 -8.60 17.52 -10.14
CA ALA A 44 -9.13 16.74 -9.01
C ALA A 44 -8.04 16.19 -8.07
N GLU A 45 -8.36 16.22 -6.77
CA GLU A 45 -7.65 15.56 -5.68
C GLU A 45 -8.43 14.30 -5.26
N THR A 46 -7.83 13.11 -5.36
CA THR A 46 -8.46 11.87 -4.86
C THR A 46 -7.62 11.17 -3.79
N LEU A 47 -8.31 10.54 -2.83
CA LEU A 47 -7.72 9.73 -1.78
C LEU A 47 -8.25 8.30 -1.93
N LEU A 48 -7.58 7.50 -2.76
CA LEU A 48 -8.00 6.13 -3.11
C LEU A 48 -7.24 5.07 -2.32
N ASP A 49 -5.94 5.31 -2.09
CA ASP A 49 -5.14 4.43 -1.25
C ASP A 49 -5.44 4.70 0.23
N LEU A 50 -5.57 3.66 1.03
CA LEU A 50 -5.81 3.79 2.47
C LEU A 50 -4.77 2.99 3.23
N LEU A 51 -4.36 3.52 4.38
CA LEU A 51 -3.61 2.76 5.37
C LEU A 51 -4.39 2.74 6.67
N ILE A 52 -4.91 1.56 6.99
CA ILE A 52 -5.89 1.35 8.05
C ILE A 52 -5.23 0.57 9.19
N THR A 53 -5.40 1.04 10.41
CA THR A 53 -4.84 0.37 11.59
C THR A 53 -5.68 0.59 12.85
N GLN A 54 -5.51 -0.30 13.83
CA GLN A 54 -6.05 -0.18 15.19
C GLN A 54 -5.01 0.41 16.16
N ALA A 55 -3.80 0.74 15.70
CA ALA A 55 -2.76 1.26 16.57
C ALA A 55 -3.12 2.67 17.09
N GLN A 56 -2.67 2.99 18.31
CA GLN A 56 -2.85 4.33 18.89
C GLN A 56 -2.10 5.38 18.06
N VAL A 57 -2.68 6.58 17.93
CA VAL A 57 -2.14 7.67 17.08
C VAL A 57 -0.71 8.02 17.48
N GLU A 58 -0.41 8.01 18.78
CA GLU A 58 0.91 8.31 19.35
C GLU A 58 2.03 7.37 18.88
N ASN A 59 1.66 6.18 18.40
CA ASN A 59 2.58 5.16 17.92
C ASN A 59 2.67 5.14 16.39
N ILE A 60 2.02 6.07 15.69
CA ILE A 60 1.94 6.09 14.23
C ILE A 60 2.55 7.37 13.71
N LYS A 61 3.38 7.25 12.68
CA LYS A 61 3.77 8.36 11.81
C LYS A 61 3.50 7.94 10.37
N ALA A 62 2.62 8.64 9.67
CA ALA A 62 2.23 8.31 8.32
C ALA A 62 2.20 9.57 7.45
N GLY A 63 2.19 9.38 6.14
CA GLY A 63 2.04 10.48 5.18
C GLY A 63 2.24 10.01 3.75
N VAL A 64 2.20 10.99 2.85
CA VAL A 64 2.40 10.81 1.41
C VAL A 64 3.81 11.28 1.02
N ILE A 65 4.43 10.58 0.07
CA ILE A 65 5.69 10.99 -0.54
C ILE A 65 5.37 11.64 -1.87
N GLU A 66 5.63 12.94 -1.98
CA GLU A 66 5.58 13.65 -3.26
C GLU A 66 6.64 13.09 -4.21
N ASN A 67 6.22 12.52 -5.33
CA ASN A 67 7.10 12.09 -6.41
C ASN A 67 6.46 12.37 -7.77
N THR A 68 7.27 12.35 -8.83
CA THR A 68 6.80 12.52 -10.23
C THR A 68 6.93 11.23 -11.04
N VAL A 69 7.08 10.08 -10.36
CA VAL A 69 7.38 8.79 -10.99
C VAL A 69 6.10 8.05 -11.38
N SER A 70 5.00 8.31 -10.66
CA SER A 70 3.68 7.71 -10.91
C SER A 70 2.58 8.75 -10.65
N ASP A 71 1.43 8.55 -11.28
CA ASP A 71 0.21 9.34 -11.04
C ASP A 71 -0.37 9.07 -9.64
N HIS A 72 -0.01 7.94 -9.00
CA HIS A 72 -0.28 7.66 -7.60
C HIS A 72 0.93 8.02 -6.71
N LEU A 73 0.70 8.86 -5.71
CA LEU A 73 1.72 9.20 -4.73
C LEU A 73 1.91 8.07 -3.72
N PRO A 74 3.15 7.59 -3.48
CA PRO A 74 3.40 6.55 -2.50
C PRO A 74 3.01 6.98 -1.08
N ILE A 75 2.40 6.07 -0.33
CA ILE A 75 2.13 6.24 1.10
C ILE A 75 3.05 5.43 1.98
N TYR A 76 3.33 5.97 3.15
CA TYR A 76 4.12 5.29 4.16
C TYR A 76 3.44 5.37 5.53
N MET A 77 3.72 4.36 6.36
CA MET A 77 3.36 4.32 7.76
C MET A 77 4.52 3.69 8.55
N PHE A 78 5.00 4.42 9.54
CA PHE A 78 5.84 3.92 10.60
C PHE A 78 4.98 3.62 11.82
N LEU A 79 5.13 2.41 12.36
CA LEU A 79 4.46 1.98 13.57
C LEU A 79 5.51 1.73 14.65
N LYS A 80 5.40 2.43 15.78
CA LYS A 80 6.26 2.24 16.94
C LYS A 80 5.91 0.88 17.58
N ALA A 81 6.63 -0.15 17.16
CA ALA A 81 6.57 -1.45 17.80
C ALA A 81 7.42 -1.41 19.08
N TYR A 82 6.80 -1.66 20.23
CA TYR A 82 7.57 -2.12 21.39
C TYR A 82 8.04 -3.54 21.05
N PRO A 83 9.35 -3.81 20.97
CA PRO A 83 9.83 -5.13 20.60
C PRO A 83 9.45 -6.11 21.71
N GLN A 84 8.31 -6.77 21.57
CA GLN A 84 8.15 -8.12 22.09
C GLN A 84 8.89 -9.03 21.12
N CYS A 85 10.23 -9.05 21.24
CA CYS A 85 11.07 -9.99 20.53
C CYS A 85 10.86 -11.40 21.11
N ASN A 86 9.67 -11.97 20.91
CA ASN A 86 9.61 -13.41 20.72
C ASN A 86 10.09 -13.63 19.30
N LYS A 87 11.41 -13.85 19.15
CA LYS A 87 12.01 -14.32 17.91
C LYS A 87 11.39 -15.68 17.60
N ILE A 88 10.20 -15.69 17.00
CA ILE A 88 9.70 -16.86 16.32
C ILE A 88 10.55 -16.93 15.06
N TYR A 89 11.64 -17.70 15.13
CA TYR A 89 12.29 -18.23 13.95
C TYR A 89 11.29 -19.17 13.28
N SER A 90 10.26 -18.62 12.65
CA SER A 90 9.54 -19.36 11.64
C SER A 90 10.56 -19.55 10.54
N SER A 91 10.96 -20.79 10.30
CA SER A 91 11.66 -21.20 9.08
C SER A 91 10.71 -21.02 7.90
N SER A 92 10.32 -19.77 7.64
CA SER A 92 9.57 -19.40 6.46
C SER A 92 10.59 -19.46 5.33
N THR A 93 10.42 -20.40 4.42
CA THR A 93 11.22 -20.43 3.19
C THR A 93 10.94 -19.13 2.44
N VAL A 94 11.84 -18.15 2.57
CA VAL A 94 11.77 -16.92 1.79
C VAL A 94 12.30 -17.27 0.41
N LEU A 95 11.43 -17.16 -0.59
CA LEU A 95 11.86 -17.19 -1.98
C LEU A 95 12.55 -15.86 -2.26
N ILE A 96 13.85 -15.92 -2.49
CA ILE A 96 14.63 -14.77 -2.94
C ILE A 96 14.90 -15.00 -4.41
N GLU A 97 14.49 -14.04 -5.24
CA GLU A 97 14.88 -14.04 -6.64
C GLU A 97 16.33 -13.57 -6.74
N ASP A 98 17.15 -14.36 -7.44
CA ASP A 98 18.54 -14.01 -7.69
C ASP A 98 18.60 -12.97 -8.81
N ILE A 99 18.70 -11.69 -8.46
CA ILE A 99 18.76 -10.58 -9.42
C ILE A 99 20.23 -10.28 -9.72
N THR A 100 20.80 -11.03 -10.66
CA THR A 100 22.14 -10.80 -11.23
C THR A 100 22.02 -10.41 -12.69
N ASP A 101 23.08 -9.84 -13.26
CA ASP A 101 23.11 -9.49 -14.69
C ASP A 101 22.81 -10.70 -15.59
N THR A 102 23.27 -11.88 -15.17
CA THR A 102 23.04 -13.14 -15.89
C THR A 102 21.57 -13.56 -15.84
N THR A 103 20.95 -13.59 -14.65
CA THR A 103 19.55 -14.02 -14.50
C THR A 103 18.58 -13.04 -15.15
N LEU A 104 18.85 -11.73 -15.08
CA LEU A 104 18.11 -10.69 -15.80
C LEU A 104 18.21 -10.84 -17.32
N SER A 105 19.41 -11.17 -17.83
CA SER A 105 19.60 -11.39 -19.27
C SER A 105 18.79 -12.60 -19.76
N THR A 106 18.82 -13.70 -19.01
CA THR A 106 18.02 -14.90 -19.31
C THR A 106 16.51 -14.62 -19.23
N PHE A 107 16.06 -13.82 -18.25
CA PHE A 107 14.65 -13.43 -18.15
C PHE A 107 14.19 -12.60 -19.36
N ARG A 108 14.99 -11.61 -19.77
CA ARG A 108 14.70 -10.79 -20.96
C ARG A 108 14.63 -11.62 -22.23
N GLU A 109 15.54 -12.59 -22.39
CA GLU A 109 15.53 -13.51 -23.52
C GLU A 109 14.24 -14.34 -23.55
N ARG A 110 13.83 -14.89 -22.40
CA ARG A 110 12.58 -15.67 -22.28
C ARG A 110 11.34 -14.86 -22.62
N ILE A 111 11.26 -13.60 -22.17
CA ILE A 111 10.16 -12.68 -22.52
C ILE A 111 10.11 -12.43 -24.03
N THR A 112 11.27 -12.27 -24.65
CA THR A 112 11.36 -11.99 -26.09
C THR A 112 10.90 -13.18 -26.93
N LEU A 113 11.10 -14.40 -26.41
CA LEU A 113 10.70 -15.65 -27.05
C LEU A 113 9.24 -16.05 -26.76
N LEU A 114 8.54 -15.33 -25.87
CA LEU A 114 7.14 -15.58 -25.57
C LEU A 114 6.27 -15.06 -26.71
N ASN A 115 5.41 -15.94 -27.24
CA ASN A 115 4.38 -15.55 -28.20
C ASN A 115 3.18 -14.97 -27.43
N TRP A 116 3.11 -13.64 -27.42
CA TRP A 116 2.07 -12.86 -26.76
C TRP A 116 0.66 -13.06 -27.31
N HIS A 117 0.48 -13.80 -28.40
CA HIS A 117 -0.85 -14.06 -28.96
C HIS A 117 -1.69 -15.03 -28.09
N TYR A 118 -1.05 -15.79 -27.20
CA TYR A 118 -1.69 -16.81 -26.35
C TYR A 118 -1.58 -16.52 -24.85
N VAL A 119 -1.12 -15.32 -24.48
CA VAL A 119 -1.07 -14.81 -23.10
C VAL A 119 -2.11 -13.71 -22.96
#